data_AF-A0A1C6ATW5-F1
#
_entry.id   AF-A0A1C6ATW5-F1
#
_cell.length_a   1.000
_cell.length_b   1.000
_cell.length_c   1.000
_cell.angle_alpha   90.00
_cell.angle_beta   90.00
_cell.angle_gamma   90.00
#
_symmetry.space_group_name_H-M   'P 1'
#
loop_
_entity.id
_entity.type
_entity.pdbx_description
1 polymer ?
#
loop_
_entity_poly.entity_id
_entity_poly.type
_entity_poly.pdbx_seq_one_letter_code
_entity_poly.pdbx_strand_id
1 'polypeptide(L)'
;MNITVYLGASNGNDQNLILAARKLGKWIGENGHTLVYGGSKCGLMGELAESVLKAKGKVIGVEPQFFIDAGFDYPKITQLIVTQDMSERKTKMIELGDAFIAFPGGTGTLEEITEVMSKVSLKHLKTPCMLYNLNGYYDDLKKLLDKMITFDLSSKEKQEGIYFVENLEEIKEILKKENR
;
A
#
# COMPACT_ATOMS: atom_id res chain seq x y z
N MET A 1 9.60 -7.59 8.55
CA MET A 1 9.26 -6.24 8.11
C MET A 1 7.76 -6.07 8.09
N ASN A 2 7.32 -4.83 8.29
CA ASN A 2 5.95 -4.39 8.16
C ASN A 2 5.77 -3.80 6.75
N ILE A 3 4.84 -4.38 5.98
CA ILE A 3 4.54 -3.92 4.63
C ILE A 3 3.22 -3.16 4.70
N THR A 4 3.28 -1.85 4.49
CA THR A 4 2.11 -0.98 4.43
C THR A 4 1.50 -1.05 3.04
N VAL A 5 0.24 -1.46 2.94
CA VAL A 5 -0.47 -1.56 1.66
C VAL A 5 -1.68 -0.64 1.65
N TYR A 6 -1.70 0.28 0.69
CA TYR A 6 -2.84 1.12 0.34
C TYR A 6 -3.58 0.50 -0.84
N LEU A 7 -4.89 0.33 -0.74
CA LEU A 7 -5.69 -0.37 -1.76
C LEU A 7 -7.17 0.03 -1.72
N GLY A 8 -7.90 -0.27 -2.79
CA GLY A 8 -9.32 0.09 -2.89
C GLY A 8 -10.21 -0.62 -1.86
N ALA A 9 -11.14 0.14 -1.25
CA ALA A 9 -12.24 -0.40 -0.43
C ALA A 9 -13.34 -1.09 -1.26
N SER A 10 -13.23 -1.06 -2.59
CA SER A 10 -14.10 -1.77 -3.55
C SER A 10 -13.31 -2.85 -4.28
N ASN A 11 -13.99 -3.89 -4.76
CA ASN A 11 -13.36 -4.96 -5.54
C ASN A 11 -12.91 -4.52 -6.96
N GLY A 12 -13.47 -3.42 -7.46
CA GLY A 12 -13.37 -3.09 -8.88
C GLY A 12 -14.23 -4.02 -9.74
N ASN A 13 -13.98 -4.01 -11.05
CA ASN A 13 -14.70 -4.82 -12.05
C ASN A 13 -13.83 -5.91 -12.70
N ASP A 14 -12.56 -6.04 -12.29
CA ASP A 14 -11.62 -7.03 -12.79
C ASP A 14 -11.30 -8.06 -11.69
N GLN A 15 -11.68 -9.33 -11.93
CA GLN A 15 -11.40 -10.43 -10.99
C GLN A 15 -9.90 -10.66 -10.77
N ASN A 16 -9.04 -10.25 -11.72
CA ASN A 16 -7.60 -10.36 -11.55
C ASN A 16 -7.08 -9.50 -10.39
N LEU A 17 -7.76 -8.39 -10.05
CA LEU A 17 -7.41 -7.56 -8.90
C LEU A 17 -7.58 -8.34 -7.59
N ILE A 18 -8.67 -9.08 -7.45
CA ILE A 18 -8.93 -9.93 -6.27
C ILE A 18 -7.87 -11.04 -6.18
N LEU A 19 -7.58 -11.71 -7.30
CA LEU A 19 -6.58 -12.77 -7.34
C LEU A 19 -5.18 -12.25 -7.00
N ALA A 20 -4.81 -11.07 -7.51
CA ALA A 20 -3.54 -10.43 -7.23
C ALA A 20 -3.44 -9.94 -5.77
N ALA A 21 -4.52 -9.40 -5.19
CA ALA A 21 -4.58 -9.02 -3.78
C ALA A 21 -4.39 -10.23 -2.86
N ARG A 22 -5.08 -11.35 -3.16
CA ARG A 22 -4.88 -12.62 -2.43
C ARG A 22 -3.46 -13.14 -2.61
N LYS A 23 -2.91 -13.12 -3.82
CA LYS A 23 -1.54 -13.57 -4.09
C LYS A 23 -0.51 -12.77 -3.29
N LEU A 24 -0.67 -11.44 -3.24
CA LEU A 24 0.15 -10.55 -2.43
C LEU A 24 0.02 -10.88 -0.93
N GLY A 25 -1.21 -10.99 -0.42
CA GLY A 25 -1.45 -11.27 1.00
C GLY A 25 -0.92 -12.64 1.44
N LYS A 26 -1.12 -13.67 0.62
CA LYS A 26 -0.55 -15.00 0.85
C LYS A 26 0.98 -14.91 0.97
N TRP A 27 1.63 -14.23 0.02
CA TRP A 27 3.08 -14.06 0.04
C TRP A 27 3.58 -13.30 1.28
N ILE A 28 2.92 -12.21 1.67
CA ILE A 28 3.25 -11.46 2.91
C ILE A 28 3.24 -12.41 4.11
N GLY A 29 2.16 -13.18 4.29
CA GLY A 29 2.02 -14.10 5.43
C GLY A 29 3.03 -15.25 5.41
N GLU A 30 3.20 -15.93 4.28
CA GLU A 30 4.12 -17.08 4.15
C GLU A 30 5.60 -16.70 4.36
N ASN A 31 5.97 -15.44 4.15
CA ASN A 31 7.34 -14.95 4.31
C ASN A 31 7.57 -14.27 5.67
N GLY A 32 6.64 -14.42 6.61
CA GLY A 32 6.77 -13.90 7.97
C GLY A 32 6.75 -12.36 8.05
N HIS A 33 6.21 -11.70 7.02
CA HIS A 33 5.98 -10.26 7.05
C HIS A 33 4.66 -9.94 7.75
N THR A 34 4.54 -8.72 8.26
CA THR A 34 3.30 -8.19 8.83
C THR A 34 2.66 -7.26 7.82
N LEU A 35 1.36 -7.43 7.54
CA LEU A 35 0.58 -6.46 6.78
C LEU A 35 0.20 -5.29 7.70
N VAL A 36 0.45 -4.06 7.23
CA VAL A 36 -0.14 -2.83 7.78
C VAL A 36 -1.09 -2.27 6.71
N TYR A 37 -2.34 -1.95 7.07
CA TYR A 37 -3.33 -1.44 6.11
C TYR A 37 -4.42 -0.61 6.81
N GLY A 38 -5.42 -0.16 6.04
CA GLY A 38 -6.49 0.71 6.51
C GLY A 38 -7.50 0.10 7.50
N GLY A 39 -7.44 -1.19 7.82
CA GLY A 39 -8.27 -1.79 8.88
C GLY A 39 -9.61 -2.39 8.44
N SER A 40 -10.07 -2.11 7.22
CA SER A 40 -11.39 -2.55 6.74
C SER A 40 -11.45 -3.93 6.07
N LYS A 41 -12.59 -4.62 6.24
CA LYS A 41 -12.91 -5.87 5.54
C LYS A 41 -13.48 -5.66 4.12
N CYS A 42 -13.70 -4.42 3.69
CA CYS A 42 -14.35 -4.13 2.41
C CYS A 42 -13.42 -4.32 1.21
N GLY A 43 -13.99 -4.79 0.10
CA GLY A 43 -13.31 -4.82 -1.19
C GLY A 43 -11.97 -5.56 -1.19
N LEU A 44 -10.99 -4.99 -1.91
CA LEU A 44 -9.65 -5.55 -2.00
C LEU A 44 -8.92 -5.54 -0.64
N MET A 45 -9.25 -4.61 0.26
CA MET A 45 -8.70 -4.58 1.63
C MET A 45 -8.98 -5.88 2.38
N GLY A 46 -10.24 -6.33 2.34
CA GLY A 46 -10.65 -7.59 2.97
C GLY A 46 -9.97 -8.80 2.36
N GLU A 47 -9.89 -8.86 1.02
CA GLU A 47 -9.28 -9.95 0.28
C GLU A 47 -7.78 -10.10 0.59
N LEU A 48 -7.07 -8.97 0.69
CA LEU A 48 -5.67 -8.94 1.09
C LEU A 48 -5.50 -9.42 2.54
N ALA A 49 -6.22 -8.81 3.49
CA ALA A 49 -6.09 -9.10 4.92
C ALA A 49 -6.46 -10.56 5.24
N GLU A 50 -7.55 -11.07 4.67
CA GLU A 50 -7.96 -12.47 4.85
C GLU A 50 -6.91 -13.44 4.30
N SER A 51 -6.28 -13.12 3.18
CA SER A 51 -5.24 -13.96 2.61
C SER A 51 -3.96 -14.00 3.46
N VAL A 52 -3.58 -12.88 4.09
CA VAL A 52 -2.46 -12.84 5.06
C VAL A 52 -2.77 -13.72 6.27
N LEU A 53 -3.96 -13.58 6.85
CA LEU A 53 -4.38 -14.36 8.02
C LEU A 53 -4.43 -15.87 7.71
N LYS A 54 -4.94 -16.25 6.53
CA LYS A 54 -4.95 -17.67 6.08
C LYS A 54 -3.54 -18.23 5.91
N ALA A 55 -2.58 -17.40 5.54
CA ALA A 55 -1.16 -17.74 5.48
C ALA A 55 -0.47 -17.70 6.86
N LYS A 56 -1.22 -17.60 7.96
CA LYS A 56 -0.72 -17.47 9.35
C LYS A 56 0.16 -16.24 9.59
N GLY A 57 0.05 -15.23 8.73
CA GLY A 57 0.70 -13.93 8.89
C GLY A 57 -0.01 -13.04 9.90
N LYS A 58 0.61 -11.90 10.22
CA LYS A 58 0.04 -10.88 11.11
C LYS A 58 -0.56 -9.74 10.30
N VAL A 59 -1.67 -9.18 10.76
CA VAL A 59 -2.35 -8.02 10.15
C VAL A 59 -2.58 -6.95 11.21
N ILE A 60 -2.06 -5.75 10.96
CA ILE A 60 -2.29 -4.54 11.74
C ILE A 60 -3.18 -3.61 10.90
N GLY A 61 -4.37 -3.31 11.39
CA GLY A 61 -5.24 -2.27 10.84
C GLY A 61 -5.03 -0.94 11.54
N VAL A 62 -5.08 0.15 10.80
CA VAL A 62 -5.12 1.51 11.33
C VAL A 62 -6.37 2.21 10.81
N GLU A 63 -7.31 2.51 11.68
CA GLU A 63 -8.61 3.04 11.29
C GLU A 63 -9.09 4.13 12.27
N PRO A 64 -9.57 5.28 11.78
CA PRO A 64 -10.20 6.30 12.60
C PRO A 64 -11.47 5.80 13.29
N GLN A 65 -11.76 6.35 14.46
CA GLN A 65 -12.95 5.99 15.24
C GLN A 65 -14.25 6.11 14.43
N PHE A 66 -14.41 7.14 13.59
CA PHE A 66 -15.63 7.34 12.82
C PHE A 66 -15.90 6.26 11.76
N PHE A 67 -14.87 5.57 11.25
CA PHE A 67 -15.06 4.43 10.35
C PHE A 67 -15.41 3.15 11.12
N ILE A 68 -14.88 3.00 12.34
CA ILE A 68 -15.28 1.91 13.25
C ILE A 68 -16.75 2.08 13.64
N ASP A 69 -17.16 3.30 14.01
CA ASP A 69 -18.56 3.61 14.35
C ASP A 69 -19.52 3.36 13.18
N ALA A 70 -19.02 3.52 11.94
CA ALA A 70 -19.75 3.21 10.72
C ALA A 70 -19.72 1.71 10.33
N GLY A 71 -19.08 0.85 11.13
CA GLY A 71 -19.06 -0.61 10.95
C GLY A 71 -18.09 -1.11 9.88
N PHE A 72 -17.05 -0.35 9.57
CA PHE A 72 -16.04 -0.75 8.58
C PHE A 72 -14.91 -1.59 9.15
N ASP A 73 -14.91 -1.90 10.45
CA ASP A 73 -13.83 -2.63 11.11
C ASP A 73 -13.74 -4.10 10.65
N TYR A 74 -12.55 -4.69 10.84
CA TYR A 74 -12.35 -6.12 10.62
C TYR A 74 -11.91 -6.85 11.91
N PRO A 75 -12.85 -7.43 12.69
CA PRO A 75 -12.54 -8.02 14.00
C PRO A 75 -11.53 -9.18 14.01
N LYS A 76 -11.22 -9.79 12.86
CA LYS A 76 -10.29 -10.95 12.80
C LYS A 76 -8.82 -10.56 12.60
N ILE A 77 -8.51 -9.28 12.38
CA ILE A 77 -7.12 -8.84 12.22
C ILE A 77 -6.37 -8.97 13.56
N THR A 78 -5.05 -9.10 13.48
CA THR A 78 -4.20 -9.36 14.65
C THR A 78 -4.20 -8.20 15.63
N GLN A 79 -4.23 -6.97 15.12
CA GLN A 79 -4.27 -5.76 15.91
C GLN A 79 -5.02 -4.67 15.14
N LEU A 80 -5.87 -3.92 15.84
CA LEU A 80 -6.48 -2.69 15.34
C LEU A 80 -5.95 -1.51 16.15
N ILE A 81 -5.42 -0.49 15.47
CA ILE A 81 -5.01 0.78 16.06
C ILE A 81 -6.07 1.81 15.65
N VAL A 82 -6.71 2.41 16.66
CA VAL A 82 -7.74 3.42 16.46
C VAL A 82 -7.10 4.81 16.50
N THR A 83 -7.41 5.65 15.52
CA THR A 83 -6.93 7.05 15.46
C THR A 83 -8.08 8.05 15.56
N GLN A 84 -7.75 9.31 15.87
CA GLN A 84 -8.74 10.37 15.99
C GLN A 84 -9.24 10.84 14.62
N ASP A 85 -8.32 10.95 13.66
CA ASP A 85 -8.62 11.45 12.32
C ASP A 85 -7.79 10.75 11.22
N MET A 86 -8.00 11.19 9.97
CA MET A 86 -7.29 10.69 8.80
C MET A 86 -5.80 11.05 8.76
N SER A 87 -5.41 12.20 9.32
CA SER A 87 -4.02 12.65 9.33
C SER A 87 -3.20 11.77 10.27
N GLU A 88 -3.72 11.49 11.47
CA GLU A 88 -3.13 10.56 12.42
C GLU A 88 -3.09 9.14 11.84
N ARG A 89 -4.16 8.69 11.17
CA ARG A 89 -4.20 7.39 10.48
C ARG A 89 -3.03 7.23 9.51
N LYS A 90 -2.86 8.17 8.59
CA LYS A 90 -1.78 8.13 7.58
C LYS A 90 -0.40 8.19 8.22
N THR A 91 -0.22 9.11 9.17
CA THR A 91 1.03 9.24 9.93
C THR A 91 1.38 7.91 10.57
N LYS A 92 0.40 7.25 11.21
CA LYS A 92 0.63 5.99 11.90
C LYS A 92 0.95 4.84 10.95
N MET A 93 0.27 4.76 9.81
CA MET A 93 0.59 3.76 8.77
C MET A 93 1.99 3.94 8.18
N ILE A 94 2.46 5.19 8.09
CA ILE A 94 3.83 5.51 7.65
C ILE A 94 4.86 5.15 8.72
N GLU A 95 4.61 5.49 9.99
CA GLU A 95 5.50 5.12 11.10
C GLU A 95 5.71 3.60 11.23
N LEU A 96 4.67 2.83 10.96
CA LEU A 96 4.71 1.38 11.09
C LEU A 96 5.36 0.68 9.89
N GLY A 97 5.46 1.35 8.73
CA GLY A 97 5.82 0.72 7.46
C GLY A 97 7.32 0.72 7.17
N ASP A 98 7.87 -0.46 6.90
CA ASP A 98 9.24 -0.64 6.38
C ASP A 98 9.27 -0.60 4.84
N ALA A 99 8.12 -0.78 4.19
CA ALA A 99 7.92 -0.69 2.76
C ALA A 99 6.47 -0.32 2.45
N PHE A 100 6.26 0.38 1.32
CA PHE A 100 4.96 0.92 0.94
C PHE A 100 4.54 0.38 -0.42
N ILE A 101 3.32 -0.14 -0.50
CA ILE A 101 2.74 -0.65 -1.74
C ILE A 101 1.39 0.03 -1.96
N ALA A 102 1.22 0.70 -3.10
CA ALA A 102 -0.09 1.08 -3.61
C ALA A 102 -0.60 0.01 -4.58
N PHE A 103 -1.63 -0.72 -4.17
CA PHE A 103 -2.42 -1.56 -5.05
C PHE A 103 -3.43 -0.70 -5.83
N PRO A 104 -4.04 -1.17 -6.94
CA PRO A 104 -5.15 -0.45 -7.57
C PRO A 104 -6.25 -0.02 -6.58
N GLY A 105 -6.64 1.26 -6.67
CA GLY A 105 -7.57 1.89 -5.75
C GLY A 105 -7.96 3.31 -6.17
N GLY A 106 -8.95 3.89 -5.50
CA GLY A 106 -9.51 5.20 -5.84
C GLY A 106 -8.71 6.38 -5.32
N THR A 107 -9.38 7.51 -5.12
CA THR A 107 -8.77 8.76 -4.64
C THR A 107 -8.12 8.61 -3.26
N GLY A 108 -8.68 7.81 -2.35
CA GLY A 108 -8.06 7.54 -1.05
C GLY A 108 -6.69 6.88 -1.18
N THR A 109 -6.58 5.84 -2.00
CA THR A 109 -5.30 5.17 -2.27
C THR A 109 -4.29 6.11 -2.92
N LEU A 110 -4.74 6.96 -3.85
CA LEU A 110 -3.89 7.95 -4.49
C LEU A 110 -3.37 9.00 -3.49
N GLU A 111 -4.24 9.48 -2.60
CA GLU A 111 -3.90 10.44 -1.56
C GLU A 111 -2.88 9.88 -0.57
N GLU A 112 -3.08 8.64 -0.12
CA GLU A 112 -2.15 7.93 0.77
C GLU A 112 -0.76 7.72 0.13
N ILE A 113 -0.70 7.22 -1.11
CA ILE A 113 0.60 6.93 -1.76
C ILE A 113 1.34 8.20 -2.17
N THR A 114 0.64 9.26 -2.59
CA THR A 114 1.30 10.51 -2.99
C THR A 114 1.95 11.22 -1.80
N GLU A 115 1.42 11.04 -0.58
CA GLU A 115 2.12 11.49 0.63
C GLU A 115 3.45 10.75 0.85
N VAL A 116 3.46 9.42 0.65
CA VAL A 116 4.69 8.61 0.73
C VAL A 116 5.69 9.04 -0.36
N MET A 117 5.23 9.21 -1.60
CA MET A 117 6.06 9.70 -2.70
C MET A 117 6.71 11.05 -2.36
N SER A 118 5.94 11.99 -1.80
CA SER A 118 6.46 13.29 -1.36
C SER A 118 7.56 13.14 -0.30
N LYS A 119 7.35 12.28 0.71
CA LYS A 119 8.36 12.00 1.75
C LYS A 119 9.63 11.34 1.19
N VAL A 120 9.49 10.45 0.21
CA VAL A 120 10.62 9.84 -0.52
C VAL A 120 11.38 10.91 -1.31
N SER A 121 10.69 11.74 -2.08
CA SER A 121 11.29 12.83 -2.85
C SER A 121 12.04 13.86 -2.00
N LEU A 122 11.58 14.09 -0.77
CA LEU A 122 12.23 14.95 0.21
C LEU A 122 13.33 14.23 1.02
N LYS A 123 13.60 12.95 0.75
CA LYS A 123 14.56 12.09 1.47
C LYS A 123 14.25 11.96 2.97
N HIS A 124 13.02 12.25 3.38
CA HIS A 124 12.53 12.04 4.75
C HIS A 124 12.21 10.58 5.02
N LEU A 125 11.96 9.81 3.97
CA LEU A 125 11.71 8.39 4.01
C LEU A 125 12.65 7.70 3.02
N LYS A 126 13.38 6.69 3.49
CA LYS A 126 14.35 5.91 2.69
C LYS A 126 13.84 4.51 2.35
N THR A 127 12.56 4.26 2.53
CA THR A 127 11.94 2.97 2.27
C THR A 127 11.36 2.93 0.86
N PRO A 128 11.28 1.76 0.23
CA PRO A 128 10.76 1.64 -1.13
C PRO A 128 9.27 1.97 -1.18
N CYS A 129 8.89 2.83 -2.13
CA CYS A 129 7.52 3.17 -2.48
C CYS A 129 7.17 2.52 -3.82
N MET A 130 6.29 1.51 -3.81
CA MET A 130 5.97 0.70 -4.98
C MET A 130 4.51 0.87 -5.38
N LEU A 131 4.26 1.26 -6.63
CA LEU A 131 2.94 1.26 -7.25
C LEU A 131 2.77 -0.04 -8.04
N TYR A 132 1.86 -0.90 -7.58
CA TYR A 132 1.60 -2.19 -8.21
C TYR A 132 0.75 -1.97 -9.47
N ASN A 133 1.42 -1.81 -10.61
CA ASN A 133 0.89 -1.44 -11.92
C ASN A 133 0.20 -2.62 -12.64
N LEU A 134 -0.78 -3.23 -11.99
CA LEU A 134 -1.56 -4.33 -12.57
C LEU A 134 -2.30 -3.86 -13.82
N ASN A 135 -2.05 -4.54 -14.95
CA ASN A 135 -2.69 -4.24 -16.24
C ASN A 135 -2.60 -2.77 -16.66
N GLY A 136 -1.51 -2.07 -16.30
CA GLY A 136 -1.30 -0.67 -16.65
C GLY A 136 -2.12 0.34 -15.84
N TYR A 137 -2.71 -0.06 -14.70
CA TYR A 137 -3.55 0.82 -13.86
C TYR A 137 -2.92 2.18 -13.52
N TYR A 138 -1.60 2.21 -13.34
CA TYR A 138 -0.82 3.38 -12.97
C TYR A 138 -0.03 4.01 -14.14
N ASP A 139 -0.26 3.59 -15.38
CA ASP A 139 0.46 4.12 -16.56
C ASP A 139 0.28 5.63 -16.71
N ASP A 140 -0.92 6.15 -16.50
CA ASP A 140 -1.19 7.57 -16.65
C ASP A 140 -0.60 8.39 -15.50
N LEU A 141 -0.51 7.83 -14.29
CA LEU A 141 0.23 8.45 -13.18
C LEU A 141 1.72 8.49 -13.48
N LYS A 142 2.29 7.40 -14.03
CA LYS A 142 3.69 7.35 -14.47
C LYS A 142 3.98 8.43 -15.52
N LYS A 143 3.13 8.55 -16.54
CA LYS A 143 3.23 9.62 -17.56
C LYS A 143 3.16 11.01 -16.95
N LEU A 144 2.33 11.22 -15.93
CA LEU A 144 2.25 12.50 -15.22
C LEU A 144 3.56 12.82 -14.50
N LEU A 145 4.17 11.85 -13.83
CA LEU A 145 5.47 12.03 -13.16
C LEU A 145 6.59 12.31 -14.16
N ASP A 146 6.60 11.64 -15.31
CA ASP A 146 7.55 11.91 -16.41
C ASP A 146 7.36 13.32 -16.97
N LYS A 147 6.11 13.78 -17.07
CA LYS A 147 5.78 15.15 -17.48
C LYS A 147 6.30 16.17 -16.46
N MET A 148 6.23 15.90 -15.16
CA MET A 148 6.80 16.80 -14.14
C MET A 148 8.32 16.99 -14.34
N ILE A 149 9.03 15.95 -14.77
CA ILE A 149 10.46 16.06 -15.11
C ILE A 149 10.66 16.88 -16.39
N THR A 150 9.85 16.63 -17.42
CA THR A 150 9.95 17.35 -18.71
C THR A 150 9.67 18.85 -18.57
N PHE A 151 8.87 19.25 -17.58
CA PHE A 151 8.56 20.64 -17.26
C PHE A 151 9.50 21.24 -16.18
N ASP A 152 10.59 20.57 -15.83
CA ASP A 152 11.57 20.99 -14.80
C ASP A 152 10.96 21.23 -13.40
N LEU A 153 9.79 20.63 -13.11
CA LEU A 153 9.13 20.68 -11.81
C LEU A 153 9.58 19.55 -10.87
N SER A 154 10.25 18.54 -11.42
CA SER A 154 10.79 17.39 -10.71
C SER A 154 12.09 16.91 -11.38
N SER A 155 12.75 15.90 -10.82
CA SER A 155 13.96 15.30 -11.39
C SER A 155 13.97 13.79 -11.18
N LYS A 156 14.79 13.08 -11.95
CA LYS A 156 15.00 11.63 -11.75
C LYS A 156 15.48 11.31 -10.33
N GLU A 157 16.36 12.14 -9.77
CA GLU A 157 16.84 12.01 -8.39
C GLU A 157 15.69 12.19 -7.37
N LYS A 158 14.79 13.16 -7.58
CA LYS A 158 13.64 13.35 -6.68
C LYS A 158 12.63 12.21 -6.77
N GLN A 159 12.56 11.51 -7.90
CA GLN A 159 11.65 10.38 -8.07
C GLN A 159 12.33 9.03 -7.79
N GLU A 160 13.62 9.03 -7.42
CA GLU A 160 14.33 7.82 -7.01
C GLU A 160 13.66 7.21 -5.77
N GLY A 161 13.49 5.89 -5.76
CA GLY A 161 12.76 5.18 -4.70
C GLY A 161 11.24 5.05 -4.94
N ILE A 162 10.72 5.66 -6.01
CA ILE A 162 9.34 5.46 -6.48
C ILE A 162 9.36 4.46 -7.64
N TYR A 163 8.81 3.27 -7.42
CA TYR A 163 8.85 2.16 -8.36
C TYR A 163 7.44 1.87 -8.90
N PHE A 164 7.34 1.63 -10.20
CA PHE A 164 6.16 1.04 -10.81
C PHE A 164 6.49 -0.41 -11.12
N VAL A 165 5.75 -1.35 -10.52
CA VAL A 165 6.03 -2.79 -10.60
C VAL A 165 4.86 -3.54 -11.20
N GLU A 166 5.10 -4.45 -12.13
CA GLU A 166 4.03 -5.11 -12.90
C GLU A 166 3.58 -6.44 -12.27
N ASN A 167 4.42 -7.01 -11.41
CA ASN A 167 4.16 -8.32 -10.82
C ASN A 167 4.79 -8.47 -9.43
N LEU A 168 4.40 -9.53 -8.74
CA LEU A 168 4.87 -9.83 -7.40
C LEU A 168 6.38 -10.14 -7.33
N GLU A 169 7.00 -10.64 -8.40
CA GLU A 169 8.43 -10.94 -8.37
C GLU A 169 9.26 -9.65 -8.32
N GLU A 170 8.88 -8.61 -9.07
CA GLU A 170 9.52 -7.29 -9.00
C GLU A 170 9.42 -6.66 -7.59
N ILE A 171 8.26 -6.79 -6.93
CA ILE A 171 8.11 -6.38 -5.51
C ILE A 171 9.15 -7.08 -4.64
N LYS A 172 9.30 -8.41 -4.78
CA LYS A 172 10.28 -9.19 -4.01
C LYS A 172 11.71 -8.77 -4.32
N GLU A 173 12.02 -8.47 -5.57
CA GLU A 173 13.37 -8.05 -5.96
C GLU A 173 13.76 -6.71 -5.35
N ILE A 174 12.85 -5.73 -5.37
CA ILE A 174 13.07 -4.43 -4.74
C ILE A 174 13.27 -4.61 -3.23
N LEU A 175 12.37 -5.33 -2.57
CA LEU A 175 12.48 -5.56 -1.13
C LEU A 175 13.76 -6.31 -0.74
N LYS A 176 14.25 -7.23 -1.57
CA LYS A 176 15.53 -7.92 -1.32
C LYS A 176 16.74 -6.99 -1.44
N LYS A 177 16.70 -5.99 -2.34
CA LYS A 177 17.78 -5.02 -2.53
C LYS A 177 17.88 -4.06 -1.35
N GLU A 178 16.74 -3.60 -0.83
CA GLU A 178 16.67 -2.65 0.29
C GLU A 178 17.02 -3.28 1.66
N ASN A 179 16.97 -4.61 1.78
CA ASN A 179 17.36 -5.33 3.00
C ASN A 179 18.83 -5.77 3.03
N ARG A 180 19.66 -5.34 2.06
CA ARG A 180 21.10 -5.59 2.01
C ARG A 180 21.89 -4.36 2.43
#